data_AF-A0A2K8XPN4-F1
#
_entry.id   AF-A0A2K8XPN4-F1
#
_cell.length_a   1.000
_cell.length_b   1.000
_cell.length_c   1.000
_cell.angle_alpha   90.00
_cell.angle_beta   90.00
_cell.angle_gamma   90.00
#
_symmetry.space_group_name_H-M   'P 1'
#
loop_
_entity.id
_entity.type
_entity.pdbx_description
1 polymer ?
#
loop_
_entity_poly.entity_id
_entity_poly.type
_entity_poly.pdbx_seq_one_letter_code
_entity_poly.pdbx_strand_id
1 'polypeptide(L)'
;MKIMIDFFTNFNWESFEMKFFVSTIFLILNILLSILVIPYFTLRLLKKKRKKFIITKISYLIQEFCDFTEKIPFKNQELTSYNLSIYTAKKDIKNHRFIGIINLNLLDEITHLKMKQEILNTFNNLTPNLGFDLITKEKNRLNEFKTKLETIISFHSLDIDETIISEVSLLCIEIRAFEIKYKYNSGIDDLIEKGLTERTAVFGVIEISNIYKLILKIFEKLLKSKLIDFEIEKK
;
A
#
# COMPACT_ATOMS: atom_id res chain seq x y z
N MET A 1 19.60 30.75 55.74
CA MET A 1 19.71 29.28 55.84
C MET A 1 19.32 28.76 57.23
N LYS A 2 19.90 29.27 58.34
CA LYS A 2 19.48 28.92 59.72
C LYS A 2 17.97 29.10 60.00
N ILE A 3 17.40 30.24 59.61
CA ILE A 3 15.98 30.57 59.79
C ILE A 3 15.04 29.58 59.08
N MET A 4 15.44 29.07 57.92
CA MET A 4 14.63 28.11 57.17
C MET A 4 14.70 26.74 57.83
N ILE A 5 15.88 26.34 58.34
CA ILE A 5 16.07 25.06 59.05
C ILE A 5 15.28 25.06 60.36
N ASP A 6 15.33 26.14 61.14
CA ASP A 6 14.58 26.29 62.40
C ASP A 6 13.05 26.27 62.20
N PHE A 7 12.57 26.76 61.04
CA PHE A 7 11.15 26.69 60.66
C PHE A 7 10.69 25.25 60.41
N PHE A 8 11.50 24.40 59.75
CA PHE A 8 11.14 23.01 59.50
C PHE A 8 11.22 22.12 60.75
N THR A 9 12.09 22.43 61.71
CA THR A 9 12.30 21.61 62.92
C THR A 9 11.33 21.90 64.07
N ASN A 10 10.81 23.14 64.18
CA ASN A 10 9.87 23.53 65.24
C ASN A 10 8.39 23.52 64.80
N PHE A 11 8.10 23.14 63.56
CA PHE A 11 6.74 23.08 63.04
C PHE A 11 6.02 21.79 63.48
N ASN A 12 4.78 21.90 63.97
CA ASN A 12 3.99 20.73 64.35
C ASN A 12 3.41 20.04 63.10
N TRP A 13 4.20 19.15 62.51
CA TRP A 13 3.86 18.35 61.33
C TRP A 13 2.66 17.41 61.55
N GLU A 14 2.34 17.08 62.80
CA GLU A 14 1.22 16.19 63.12
C GLU A 14 -0.12 16.91 63.22
N SER A 15 -0.12 18.25 63.24
CA SER A 15 -1.32 19.07 63.31
C SER A 15 -2.23 18.86 62.10
N PHE A 16 -3.55 18.94 62.35
CA PHE A 16 -4.58 18.77 61.34
C PHE A 16 -4.41 19.75 60.15
N GLU A 17 -4.09 21.01 60.45
CA GLU A 17 -3.89 22.06 59.44
C GLU A 17 -2.69 21.77 58.53
N MET A 18 -1.59 21.23 59.08
CA MET A 18 -0.42 20.86 58.27
C MET A 18 -0.68 19.65 57.41
N LYS A 19 -1.37 18.63 57.93
CA LYS A 19 -1.81 17.49 57.12
C LYS A 19 -2.71 17.94 55.97
N PHE A 20 -3.61 18.90 56.21
CA PHE A 20 -4.48 19.46 55.18
C PHE A 20 -3.69 20.26 54.12
N PHE A 21 -2.77 21.12 54.55
CA PHE A 21 -1.94 21.93 53.63
C PHE A 21 -1.02 21.08 52.76
N VAL A 22 -0.31 20.11 53.36
CA VAL A 22 0.56 19.16 52.64
C VAL A 22 -0.27 18.32 51.67
N SER A 23 -1.44 17.82 52.08
CA SER A 23 -2.33 17.05 51.20
C SER A 23 -2.83 17.88 50.02
N THR A 24 -3.14 19.16 50.23
CA THR A 24 -3.59 20.08 49.17
C THR A 24 -2.46 20.36 48.17
N ILE A 25 -1.24 20.60 48.65
CA ILE A 25 -0.06 20.76 47.79
C ILE A 25 0.20 19.49 46.98
N PHE A 26 0.16 18.31 47.61
CA PHE A 26 0.32 17.03 46.93
C PHE A 26 -0.77 16.80 45.88
N LEU A 27 -2.02 17.19 46.17
CA LEU A 27 -3.12 17.09 45.23
C LEU A 27 -2.92 18.00 44.02
N ILE A 28 -2.52 19.26 44.21
CA ILE A 28 -2.22 20.19 43.12
C ILE A 28 -1.05 19.68 42.28
N LEU A 29 0.03 19.20 42.91
CA LEU A 29 1.19 18.62 42.21
C LEU A 29 0.80 17.37 41.41
N ASN A 30 -0.01 16.47 41.98
CA ASN A 30 -0.48 15.28 41.29
C ASN A 30 -1.40 15.61 40.11
N ILE A 31 -2.24 16.64 40.22
CA ILE A 31 -3.07 17.13 39.11
C ILE A 31 -2.18 17.67 37.99
N LEU A 32 -1.19 18.52 38.31
CA LEU A 32 -0.27 19.07 37.32
C LEU A 32 0.56 17.98 36.62
N LEU A 33 1.08 17.03 37.39
CA LEU A 33 1.77 15.86 36.85
C LEU A 33 0.85 15.03 35.95
N SER A 34 -0.39 14.79 36.36
CA SER A 34 -1.36 14.01 35.56
C SER A 34 -1.69 14.69 34.24
N ILE A 35 -1.89 16.02 34.25
CA ILE A 35 -2.18 16.83 33.05
C ILE A 35 -1.01 16.77 32.05
N LEU A 36 0.24 16.69 32.51
CA LEU A 36 1.40 16.60 31.61
C LEU A 36 1.68 15.16 31.16
N VAL A 37 1.62 14.22 32.09
CA VAL A 37 2.10 12.85 31.90
C VAL A 37 1.10 12.01 31.11
N ILE A 38 -0.21 12.13 31.39
CA ILE A 38 -1.24 11.33 30.72
C ILE A 38 -1.29 11.63 29.21
N PRO A 39 -1.33 12.89 28.73
CA PRO A 39 -1.31 13.17 27.30
C PRO A 39 -0.02 12.70 26.64
N TYR A 40 1.13 12.82 27.30
CA TYR A 40 2.42 12.35 26.76
C TYR A 40 2.41 10.83 26.50
N PHE A 41 2.00 10.03 27.50
CA PHE A 41 1.92 8.58 27.33
C PHE A 41 0.85 8.17 26.31
N THR A 42 -0.29 8.86 26.31
CA THR A 42 -1.38 8.61 25.34
C THR A 42 -0.89 8.89 23.92
N LEU A 43 -0.25 10.03 23.67
CA LEU A 43 0.32 10.36 22.35
C LEU A 43 1.40 9.36 21.92
N ARG A 44 2.26 8.91 22.84
CA ARG A 44 3.29 7.92 22.54
C ARG A 44 2.69 6.57 22.15
N LEU A 45 1.66 6.10 22.86
CA LEU A 45 0.94 4.87 22.55
C LEU A 45 0.18 4.99 21.22
N LEU A 46 -0.48 6.13 20.98
CA LEU A 46 -1.16 6.42 19.72
C LEU A 46 -0.19 6.41 18.54
N LYS A 47 0.96 7.08 18.64
CA LYS A 47 2.01 7.07 17.60
C LYS A 47 2.50 5.66 17.28
N LYS A 48 2.73 4.84 18.32
CA LYS A 48 3.18 3.45 18.15
C LYS A 48 2.11 2.56 17.50
N LYS A 49 0.85 2.68 17.95
CA LYS A 49 -0.29 1.95 17.38
C LYS A 49 -0.48 2.35 15.91
N ARG A 50 -0.46 3.64 15.61
CA ARG A 50 -0.53 4.19 14.25
C ARG A 50 0.56 3.61 13.36
N LYS A 51 1.84 3.70 13.75
CA LYS A 51 2.96 3.14 12.97
C LYS A 51 2.75 1.66 12.60
N LYS A 52 2.30 0.84 13.54
CA LYS A 52 2.00 -0.58 13.29
C LYS A 52 0.90 -0.77 12.24
N PHE A 53 -0.17 0.03 12.33
CA PHE A 53 -1.24 0.01 11.34
C PHE A 53 -0.76 0.44 9.95
N ILE A 54 0.06 1.49 9.85
CA ILE A 54 0.66 1.95 8.59
C ILE A 54 1.43 0.81 7.92
N ILE A 55 2.35 0.17 8.66
CA ILE A 55 3.18 -0.93 8.16
C ILE A 55 2.29 -2.07 7.66
N THR A 56 1.27 -2.45 8.44
CA THR A 56 0.36 -3.54 8.11
C THR A 56 -0.41 -3.24 6.81
N LYS A 57 -0.92 -2.02 6.65
CA LYS A 57 -1.65 -1.59 5.46
C LYS A 57 -0.78 -1.57 4.20
N ILE A 58 0.41 -0.99 4.30
CA ILE A 58 1.38 -0.99 3.19
C ILE A 58 1.78 -2.42 2.83
N SER A 59 1.94 -3.29 3.82
CA SER A 59 2.24 -4.71 3.59
C SER A 59 1.10 -5.42 2.84
N TYR A 60 -0.16 -5.20 3.23
CA TYR A 60 -1.31 -5.75 2.50
C TYR A 60 -1.40 -5.21 1.07
N LEU A 61 -1.16 -3.92 0.89
CA LEU A 61 -1.12 -3.33 -0.44
C LEU A 61 -0.04 -4.01 -1.29
N ILE A 62 1.20 -4.07 -0.80
CA ILE A 62 2.32 -4.75 -1.48
C ILE A 62 1.99 -6.21 -1.79
N GLN A 63 1.36 -6.92 -0.85
CA GLN A 63 0.96 -8.32 -1.05
C GLN A 63 -0.01 -8.46 -2.23
N GLU A 64 -1.01 -7.59 -2.34
CA GLU A 64 -1.92 -7.61 -3.50
C GLU A 64 -1.21 -7.28 -4.82
N PHE A 65 -0.24 -6.35 -4.79
CA PHE A 65 0.62 -6.11 -5.96
C PHE A 65 1.50 -7.32 -6.30
N CYS A 66 2.02 -8.05 -5.31
CA CYS A 66 2.77 -9.30 -5.52
C CYS A 66 1.88 -10.36 -6.18
N ASP A 67 0.71 -10.62 -5.58
CA ASP A 67 -0.23 -11.63 -6.05
C ASP A 67 -0.72 -11.35 -7.48
N PHE A 68 -0.96 -10.07 -7.79
CA PHE A 68 -1.34 -9.66 -9.14
C PHE A 68 -0.18 -9.84 -10.13
N THR A 69 1.02 -9.36 -9.79
CA THR A 69 2.19 -9.41 -10.68
C THR A 69 2.67 -10.83 -10.95
N GLU A 70 2.58 -11.71 -9.96
CA GLU A 70 2.98 -13.10 -10.12
C GLU A 70 2.07 -13.89 -11.07
N LYS A 71 0.81 -13.47 -11.22
CA LYS A 71 -0.15 -14.14 -12.12
C LYS A 71 -0.18 -13.54 -13.52
N ILE A 72 0.63 -12.51 -13.81
CA ILE A 72 0.69 -11.86 -15.12
C ILE A 72 0.93 -12.90 -16.24
N PRO A 73 0.14 -12.87 -17.35
CA PRO A 73 0.32 -13.83 -18.43
C PRO A 73 1.47 -13.43 -19.37
N PHE A 74 1.91 -12.17 -19.31
CA PHE A 74 2.95 -11.56 -20.15
C PHE A 74 4.34 -11.75 -19.52
N LYS A 75 4.80 -13.00 -19.44
CA LYS A 75 6.10 -13.34 -18.84
C LYS A 75 7.03 -13.94 -19.89
N ASN A 76 8.26 -13.43 -19.95
CA ASN A 76 9.36 -14.04 -20.70
C ASN A 76 10.52 -14.40 -19.76
N GLN A 77 11.48 -15.21 -20.24
CA GLN A 77 12.61 -15.66 -19.42
C GLN A 77 13.48 -14.50 -18.92
N GLU A 78 13.59 -13.43 -19.70
CA GLU A 78 14.40 -12.27 -19.33
C GLU A 78 13.76 -11.49 -18.16
N LEU A 79 12.45 -11.26 -18.21
CA LEU A 79 11.65 -10.59 -17.18
C LEU A 79 11.59 -11.40 -15.88
N THR A 80 11.64 -12.73 -15.98
CA THR A 80 11.46 -13.66 -14.83
C THR A 80 12.76 -14.25 -14.28
N SER A 81 13.90 -13.71 -14.71
CA SER A 81 15.25 -14.14 -14.35
C SER A 81 15.66 -13.79 -12.91
N TYR A 82 14.87 -12.97 -12.22
CA TYR A 82 15.15 -12.55 -10.85
C TYR A 82 13.99 -12.88 -9.92
N ASN A 83 14.34 -13.18 -8.67
CA ASN A 83 13.44 -13.23 -7.53
C ASN A 83 13.64 -12.00 -6.68
N LEU A 84 12.55 -11.30 -6.39
CA LEU A 84 12.54 -10.18 -5.44
C LEU A 84 11.73 -10.61 -4.23
N SER A 85 12.42 -10.84 -3.11
CA SER A 85 11.83 -11.14 -1.81
C SER A 85 11.61 -9.85 -1.03
N ILE A 86 10.42 -9.64 -0.50
CA ILE A 86 10.01 -8.38 0.12
C ILE A 86 9.67 -8.60 1.59
N TYR A 87 10.22 -7.73 2.44
CA TYR A 87 10.08 -7.79 3.89
C TYR A 87 9.72 -6.40 4.45
N THR A 88 9.11 -6.35 5.63
CA THR A 88 9.08 -5.10 6.39
C THR A 88 10.48 -4.78 6.93
N ALA A 89 10.78 -3.49 7.16
CA ALA A 89 12.14 -3.07 7.50
C ALA A 89 12.72 -3.75 8.76
N LYS A 90 13.96 -4.26 8.68
CA LYS A 90 14.71 -4.96 9.75
C LYS A 90 14.87 -4.11 11.01
N LYS A 91 14.89 -2.77 10.87
CA LYS A 91 14.93 -1.82 12.00
C LYS A 91 13.73 -1.92 12.95
N ASP A 92 12.62 -2.52 12.53
CA ASP A 92 11.45 -2.78 13.36
C ASP A 92 11.31 -4.28 13.64
N ILE A 93 12.27 -4.86 14.38
CA ILE A 93 12.37 -6.31 14.65
C ILE A 93 11.03 -6.93 15.12
N LYS A 94 10.23 -6.20 15.89
CA LYS A 94 8.91 -6.67 16.37
C LYS A 94 7.88 -6.83 15.25
N ASN A 95 8.07 -6.12 14.14
CA ASN A 95 7.20 -6.12 12.97
C ASN A 95 7.91 -6.64 11.71
N HIS A 96 9.16 -7.11 11.80
CA HIS A 96 9.91 -7.69 10.69
C HIS A 96 9.24 -8.99 10.23
N ARG A 97 8.73 -8.99 9.00
CA ARG A 97 7.91 -10.06 8.44
C ARG A 97 8.15 -10.11 6.94
N PHE A 98 8.14 -11.32 6.41
CA PHE A 98 8.02 -11.55 4.99
C PHE A 98 6.64 -11.09 4.51
N ILE A 99 6.61 -10.35 3.40
CA ILE A 99 5.39 -9.81 2.79
C ILE A 99 5.03 -10.59 1.53
N GLY A 100 6.01 -10.85 0.67
CA GLY A 100 5.77 -11.52 -0.61
C GLY A 100 7.04 -11.71 -1.42
N ILE A 101 6.93 -12.50 -2.48
CA ILE A 101 7.98 -12.74 -3.46
C ILE A 101 7.39 -12.54 -4.84
N ILE A 102 8.17 -11.96 -5.75
CA ILE A 102 7.81 -11.83 -7.16
C ILE A 102 8.96 -12.28 -8.05
N ASN A 103 8.60 -12.90 -9.17
CA ASN A 103 9.54 -13.30 -10.21
C ASN A 103 9.81 -12.16 -11.19
N LEU A 104 10.20 -10.98 -10.70
CA LEU A 104 10.42 -9.80 -11.52
C LEU A 104 11.34 -8.80 -10.81
N ASN A 105 12.34 -8.27 -11.52
CA ASN A 105 13.16 -7.18 -10.99
C ASN A 105 12.49 -5.81 -11.25
N LEU A 106 11.71 -5.33 -10.29
CA LEU A 106 11.03 -4.02 -10.38
C LEU A 106 11.96 -2.81 -10.31
N LEU A 107 13.20 -2.99 -9.82
CA LEU A 107 14.13 -1.87 -9.62
C LEU A 107 14.97 -1.55 -10.86
N ASP A 108 14.98 -2.46 -11.83
CA ASP A 108 15.56 -2.16 -13.14
C ASP A 108 14.61 -1.23 -13.92
N GLU A 109 15.11 -0.04 -14.26
CA GLU A 109 14.35 0.97 -14.99
C GLU A 109 13.79 0.44 -16.31
N ILE A 110 14.43 -0.55 -16.92
CA ILE A 110 14.02 -1.09 -18.23
C ILE A 110 12.82 -2.06 -18.09
N THR A 111 12.55 -2.59 -16.91
CA THR A 111 11.52 -3.63 -16.69
C THR A 111 10.12 -3.21 -17.15
N HIS A 112 9.72 -1.96 -16.90
CA HIS A 112 8.41 -1.48 -17.33
C HIS A 112 8.30 -1.34 -18.87
N LEU A 113 9.40 -1.04 -19.56
CA LEU A 113 9.45 -0.98 -21.02
C LEU A 113 9.38 -2.38 -21.62
N LYS A 114 10.14 -3.33 -21.04
CA LYS A 114 10.11 -4.75 -21.44
C LYS A 114 8.72 -5.36 -21.26
N MET A 115 8.06 -5.12 -20.12
CA MET A 115 6.69 -5.57 -19.89
C MET A 115 5.72 -5.00 -20.93
N LYS A 116 5.83 -3.70 -21.22
CA LYS A 116 5.01 -3.07 -22.27
C LYS A 116 5.23 -3.72 -23.63
N GLN A 117 6.49 -3.95 -24.01
CA GLN A 117 6.83 -4.60 -25.28
C GLN A 117 6.29 -6.03 -25.33
N GLU A 118 6.42 -6.80 -24.26
CA GLU A 118 5.90 -8.17 -24.16
C GLU A 118 4.39 -8.23 -24.34
N ILE A 119 3.64 -7.32 -23.70
CA ILE A 119 2.18 -7.20 -23.86
C ILE A 119 1.83 -6.96 -25.33
N LEU A 120 2.46 -5.95 -25.96
CA LEU A 120 2.17 -5.60 -27.36
C LEU A 120 2.53 -6.75 -28.32
N ASN A 121 3.67 -7.39 -28.12
CA ASN A 121 4.10 -8.54 -28.91
C ASN A 121 3.14 -9.72 -28.77
N THR A 122 2.67 -10.00 -27.54
CA THR A 122 1.70 -11.06 -27.27
C THR A 122 0.43 -10.84 -28.10
N PHE A 123 -0.13 -9.63 -28.09
CA PHE A 123 -1.35 -9.33 -28.82
C PHE A 123 -1.16 -9.27 -30.35
N ASN A 124 0.00 -8.81 -30.84
CA ASN A 124 0.29 -8.79 -32.27
C ASN A 124 0.41 -10.20 -32.88
N ASN A 125 0.81 -11.18 -32.07
CA ASN A 125 0.98 -12.57 -32.49
C ASN A 125 -0.30 -13.41 -32.36
N LEU A 126 -1.37 -12.86 -31.78
CA LEU A 126 -2.64 -13.56 -31.60
C LEU A 126 -3.63 -13.20 -32.71
N THR A 127 -4.44 -14.19 -33.11
CA THR A 127 -5.63 -13.90 -33.93
C THR A 127 -6.59 -12.99 -33.16
N PRO A 128 -7.40 -12.15 -33.83
CA PRO A 128 -8.32 -11.23 -33.15
C PRO A 128 -9.28 -11.90 -32.14
N ASN A 129 -9.73 -13.14 -32.41
CA ASN A 129 -10.61 -13.87 -31.48
C ASN A 129 -9.86 -14.30 -30.21
N LEU A 130 -8.67 -14.90 -30.33
CA LEU A 130 -7.84 -15.25 -29.18
C LEU A 130 -7.37 -14.02 -28.40
N GLY A 131 -7.08 -12.92 -29.12
CA GLY A 131 -6.76 -11.63 -28.52
C GLY A 131 -7.93 -11.09 -27.69
N PHE A 132 -9.17 -11.22 -28.20
CA PHE A 132 -10.36 -10.82 -27.46
C PHE A 132 -10.52 -11.63 -26.17
N ASP A 133 -10.44 -12.96 -26.24
CA ASP A 133 -10.53 -13.83 -25.07
C ASP A 133 -9.50 -13.46 -23.99
N LEU A 134 -8.26 -13.17 -24.41
CA LEU A 134 -7.19 -12.76 -23.50
C LEU A 134 -7.48 -11.39 -22.88
N ILE A 135 -7.96 -10.40 -23.65
CA ILE A 135 -8.36 -9.09 -23.10
C ILE A 135 -9.52 -9.26 -22.11
N THR A 136 -10.51 -10.11 -22.40
CA THR A 136 -11.63 -10.37 -21.50
C THR A 136 -11.15 -10.93 -20.16
N LYS A 137 -10.23 -11.90 -20.19
CA LYS A 137 -9.61 -12.46 -18.98
C LYS A 137 -8.86 -11.39 -18.19
N GLU A 138 -8.04 -10.58 -18.87
CA GLU A 138 -7.29 -9.52 -18.23
C GLU A 138 -8.17 -8.41 -17.66
N LYS A 139 -9.29 -8.08 -18.33
CA LYS A 139 -10.29 -7.17 -17.78
C LYS A 139 -10.84 -7.66 -16.45
N ASN A 140 -11.24 -8.93 -16.38
CA ASN A 140 -11.79 -9.49 -15.14
C ASN A 140 -10.76 -9.45 -14.02
N ARG A 141 -9.51 -9.83 -14.32
CA ARG A 141 -8.40 -9.75 -13.35
C ARG A 141 -8.12 -8.33 -12.86
N LEU A 142 -8.08 -7.35 -13.77
CA LEU A 142 -7.88 -5.96 -13.41
C LEU A 142 -9.03 -5.43 -12.55
N ASN A 143 -10.27 -5.82 -12.85
CA ASN A 143 -11.42 -5.44 -12.04
C ASN A 143 -11.37 -6.05 -10.63
N GLU A 144 -11.01 -7.33 -10.50
CA GLU A 144 -10.79 -7.97 -9.19
C GLU A 144 -9.68 -7.26 -8.40
N PHE A 145 -8.55 -6.99 -9.05
CA PHE A 145 -7.43 -6.26 -8.44
C PHE A 145 -7.86 -4.87 -7.97
N LYS A 146 -8.55 -4.10 -8.81
CA LYS A 146 -9.14 -2.79 -8.46
C LYS A 146 -10.01 -2.89 -7.22
N THR A 147 -10.95 -3.84 -7.15
CA THR A 147 -11.85 -3.98 -6.00
C THR A 147 -11.07 -4.25 -4.70
N LYS A 148 -10.01 -5.05 -4.75
CA LYS A 148 -9.15 -5.28 -3.58
C LYS A 148 -8.38 -4.03 -3.17
N LEU A 149 -7.82 -3.28 -4.13
CA LEU A 149 -7.16 -2.00 -3.86
C LEU A 149 -8.11 -0.99 -3.22
N GLU A 150 -9.31 -0.84 -3.79
CA GLU A 150 -10.36 0.05 -3.26
C GLU A 150 -10.78 -0.32 -1.85
N THR A 151 -10.86 -1.63 -1.55
CA THR A 151 -11.13 -2.13 -0.20
C THR A 151 -10.01 -1.70 0.76
N ILE A 152 -8.74 -1.92 0.39
CA ILE A 152 -7.60 -1.58 1.26
C ILE A 152 -7.54 -0.07 1.55
N ILE A 153 -7.79 0.78 0.56
CA ILE A 153 -7.73 2.24 0.74
C ILE A 153 -8.98 2.81 1.47
N SER A 154 -10.17 2.23 1.26
CA SER A 154 -11.43 2.74 1.82
C SER A 154 -11.58 2.48 3.31
N PHE A 155 -11.17 1.31 3.81
CA PHE A 155 -11.30 0.97 5.23
C PHE A 155 -10.44 1.87 6.15
N HIS A 156 -9.49 2.64 5.60
CA HIS A 156 -8.25 2.91 6.30
C HIS A 156 -7.47 4.17 5.87
N SER A 157 -8.13 5.12 5.19
CA SER A 157 -7.54 6.31 4.55
C SER A 157 -6.68 7.23 5.44
N LEU A 158 -6.92 7.30 6.75
CA LEU A 158 -6.23 8.25 7.65
C LEU A 158 -4.74 7.91 7.94
N ASP A 159 -4.27 6.73 7.57
CA ASP A 159 -2.96 6.22 7.96
C ASP A 159 -2.00 5.97 6.80
N ILE A 160 -2.46 5.90 5.56
CA ILE A 160 -1.58 5.74 4.41
C ILE A 160 -1.15 7.14 3.94
N ASP A 161 0.07 7.28 3.41
CA ASP A 161 0.53 8.52 2.76
C ASP A 161 -0.49 8.94 1.68
N GLU A 162 -0.96 10.18 1.74
CA GLU A 162 -1.92 10.75 0.79
C GLU A 162 -1.45 10.59 -0.66
N THR A 163 -0.14 10.63 -0.89
CA THR A 163 0.45 10.42 -2.22
C THR A 163 0.23 8.99 -2.72
N ILE A 164 0.39 7.99 -1.85
CA ILE A 164 0.16 6.58 -2.21
C ILE A 164 -1.35 6.35 -2.43
N ILE A 165 -2.20 6.91 -1.57
CA ILE A 165 -3.67 6.82 -1.74
C ILE A 165 -4.07 7.42 -3.09
N SER A 166 -3.54 8.60 -3.42
CA SER A 166 -3.83 9.29 -4.68
C SER A 166 -3.41 8.46 -5.90
N GLU A 167 -2.19 7.89 -5.89
CA GLU A 167 -1.70 7.07 -7.00
C GLU A 167 -2.46 5.76 -7.17
N VAL A 168 -2.79 5.08 -6.07
CA VAL A 168 -3.62 3.85 -6.11
C VAL A 168 -5.03 4.18 -6.60
N SER A 169 -5.59 5.33 -6.17
CA SER A 169 -6.90 5.80 -6.65
C SER A 169 -6.88 6.11 -8.14
N LEU A 170 -5.80 6.76 -8.62
CA LEU A 170 -5.61 7.02 -10.04
C LEU A 170 -5.52 5.72 -10.85
N LEU A 171 -4.80 4.71 -10.36
CA LEU A 171 -4.77 3.38 -10.96
C LEU A 171 -6.18 2.76 -11.06
N CYS A 172 -6.98 2.88 -10.00
CA CYS A 172 -8.36 2.38 -10.02
C CYS A 172 -9.24 3.12 -11.07
N ILE A 173 -9.02 4.42 -11.25
CA ILE A 173 -9.69 5.22 -12.28
C ILE A 173 -9.26 4.77 -13.69
N GLU A 174 -7.98 4.55 -13.93
CA GLU A 174 -7.47 4.06 -15.22
C GLU A 174 -8.05 2.68 -15.57
N ILE A 175 -8.17 1.78 -14.60
CA ILE A 175 -8.83 0.47 -14.80
C ILE A 175 -10.29 0.65 -15.21
N ARG A 176 -11.03 1.58 -14.57
CA ARG A 176 -12.42 1.90 -14.96
C ARG A 176 -12.50 2.53 -16.35
N ALA A 177 -11.56 3.39 -16.72
CA ALA A 177 -11.50 3.99 -18.05
C ALA A 177 -11.28 2.92 -19.13
N PHE A 178 -10.42 1.94 -18.86
CA PHE A 178 -10.25 0.77 -19.71
C PHE A 178 -11.55 -0.06 -19.83
N GLU A 179 -12.29 -0.29 -18.73
CA GLU A 179 -13.58 -1.01 -18.79
C GLU A 179 -14.59 -0.33 -19.73
N ILE A 180 -14.63 1.01 -19.75
CA ILE A 180 -15.48 1.77 -20.65
C ILE A 180 -15.05 1.53 -22.10
N LYS A 181 -13.76 1.62 -22.40
CA LYS A 181 -13.22 1.36 -23.75
C LYS A 181 -13.41 -0.09 -24.18
N TYR A 182 -13.32 -1.05 -23.26
CA TYR A 182 -13.57 -2.45 -23.56
C TYR A 182 -14.98 -2.69 -24.11
N LYS A 183 -15.98 -1.90 -23.69
CA LYS A 183 -17.38 -2.03 -24.18
C LYS A 183 -17.51 -1.85 -25.69
N TYR A 184 -16.58 -1.16 -26.35
CA TYR A 184 -16.58 -1.07 -27.82
C TYR A 184 -16.41 -2.44 -28.49
N ASN A 185 -15.73 -3.39 -27.84
CA ASN A 185 -15.63 -4.76 -28.36
C ASN A 185 -17.01 -5.46 -28.41
N SER A 186 -17.88 -5.21 -27.43
CA SER A 186 -19.25 -5.78 -27.41
C SER A 186 -20.13 -5.21 -28.53
N GLY A 187 -19.95 -3.93 -28.89
CA GLY A 187 -20.64 -3.35 -30.04
C GLY A 187 -20.22 -3.97 -31.38
N ILE A 188 -19.00 -4.53 -31.47
CA ILE A 188 -18.56 -5.31 -32.63
C ILE A 188 -19.17 -6.71 -32.61
N ASP A 189 -19.28 -7.35 -31.45
CA ASP A 189 -19.96 -8.64 -31.32
C ASP A 189 -21.39 -8.60 -31.87
N ASP A 190 -22.15 -7.53 -31.55
CA ASP A 190 -23.51 -7.33 -32.08
C ASP A 190 -23.56 -7.28 -33.62
N LEU A 191 -22.51 -6.77 -34.27
CA LEU A 191 -22.41 -6.69 -35.72
C LEU A 191 -21.96 -8.03 -36.34
N ILE A 192 -21.11 -8.78 -35.63
CA ILE A 192 -20.68 -10.13 -36.01
C ILE A 192 -21.87 -11.10 -35.93
N GLU A 193 -22.66 -11.06 -34.84
CA GLU A 193 -23.85 -11.91 -34.69
C GLU A 193 -24.89 -11.68 -35.79
N LYS A 194 -24.97 -10.44 -36.30
CA LYS A 194 -25.83 -10.08 -37.45
C LYS A 194 -25.23 -10.45 -38.80
N GLY A 195 -24.03 -11.04 -38.84
CA GLY A 195 -23.32 -11.43 -40.05
C GLY A 195 -22.82 -10.25 -40.90
N LEU A 196 -22.71 -9.05 -40.32
CA LEU A 196 -22.36 -7.83 -41.06
C LEU A 196 -20.85 -7.56 -41.13
N THR A 197 -20.07 -8.18 -40.23
CA THR A 197 -18.62 -7.97 -40.12
C THR A 197 -17.96 -9.17 -39.46
N GLU A 198 -16.63 -9.23 -39.54
CA GLU A 198 -15.79 -10.15 -38.77
C GLU A 198 -14.90 -9.36 -37.81
N ARG A 199 -14.38 -10.03 -36.77
CA ARG A 199 -13.48 -9.41 -35.80
C ARG A 199 -12.10 -9.21 -36.44
N THR A 200 -11.79 -7.96 -36.79
CA THR A 200 -10.51 -7.58 -37.40
C THR A 200 -9.49 -7.03 -36.39
N ALA A 201 -9.96 -6.51 -35.25
CA ALA A 201 -9.13 -5.94 -34.21
C ALA A 201 -9.75 -6.09 -32.82
N VAL A 202 -8.94 -5.86 -31.78
CA VAL A 202 -9.36 -5.87 -30.38
C VAL A 202 -8.99 -4.56 -29.72
N PHE A 203 -9.97 -3.89 -29.11
CA PHE A 203 -9.77 -2.64 -28.40
C PHE A 203 -9.32 -2.89 -26.96
N GLY A 204 -8.39 -2.06 -26.46
CA GLY A 204 -7.97 -2.08 -25.07
C GLY A 204 -6.53 -2.55 -24.81
N VAL A 205 -5.79 -3.00 -25.83
CA VAL A 205 -4.42 -3.50 -25.68
C VAL A 205 -3.46 -2.42 -25.15
N ILE A 206 -3.55 -1.21 -25.72
CA ILE A 206 -2.70 -0.08 -25.34
C ILE A 206 -3.00 0.36 -23.90
N GLU A 207 -4.27 0.36 -23.52
CA GLU A 207 -4.73 0.68 -22.18
C GLU A 207 -4.21 -0.33 -21.15
N ILE A 208 -4.31 -1.64 -21.43
CA ILE A 208 -3.73 -2.68 -20.56
C ILE A 208 -2.24 -2.44 -20.37
N SER A 209 -1.50 -2.18 -21.45
CA SER A 209 -0.07 -1.89 -21.38
C SER A 209 0.25 -0.68 -20.48
N ASN A 210 -0.52 0.39 -20.59
CA ASN A 210 -0.34 1.59 -19.77
C ASN A 210 -0.72 1.36 -18.30
N ILE A 211 -1.79 0.60 -18.03
CA ILE A 211 -2.19 0.20 -16.68
C ILE A 211 -1.08 -0.62 -16.02
N TYR A 212 -0.51 -1.60 -16.73
CA TYR A 212 0.60 -2.40 -16.22
C TYR A 212 1.83 -1.54 -15.90
N LYS A 213 2.18 -0.59 -16.77
CA LYS A 213 3.24 0.39 -16.47
C LYS A 213 2.97 1.16 -15.18
N LEU A 214 1.73 1.60 -14.97
CA LEU A 214 1.34 2.31 -13.75
C LEU A 214 1.43 1.40 -12.51
N ILE A 215 0.96 0.15 -12.62
CA ILE A 215 1.07 -0.86 -11.55
C ILE A 215 2.52 -1.04 -11.13
N LEU A 216 3.43 -1.28 -12.07
CA LEU A 216 4.85 -1.51 -11.77
C LEU A 216 5.49 -0.28 -11.12
N LYS A 217 5.16 0.94 -11.58
CA LYS A 217 5.66 2.18 -10.98
C LYS A 217 5.19 2.40 -9.54
N ILE A 218 3.91 2.17 -9.28
CA ILE A 218 3.35 2.29 -7.92
C ILE A 218 4.02 1.25 -7.02
N PHE A 219 4.19 0.02 -7.52
CA PHE A 219 4.84 -1.04 -6.76
C PHE A 219 6.30 -0.70 -6.44
N GLU A 220 7.08 -0.23 -7.41
CA GLU A 220 8.45 0.25 -7.20
C GLU A 220 8.51 1.33 -6.11
N LYS A 221 7.58 2.29 -6.15
CA LYS A 221 7.50 3.36 -5.14
C LYS A 221 7.17 2.83 -3.74
N LEU A 222 6.26 1.85 -3.64
CA LEU A 222 5.94 1.19 -2.37
C LEU A 222 7.17 0.48 -1.80
N LEU A 223 7.97 -0.18 -2.64
CA LEU A 223 9.20 -0.86 -2.24
C LEU A 223 10.31 0.10 -1.80
N LYS A 224 10.39 1.28 -2.42
CA LYS A 224 11.33 2.34 -2.04
C LYS A 224 10.94 3.07 -0.75
N SER A 225 9.83 2.71 -0.12
CA SER A 225 9.43 3.24 1.19
C SER A 225 10.41 2.82 2.29
N LYS A 226 10.71 3.72 3.23
CA LYS A 226 11.59 3.44 4.39
C LYS A 226 11.07 2.33 5.32
N LEU A 227 9.85 1.86 5.10
CA LEU A 227 9.17 0.84 5.90
C LEU A 227 9.40 -0.58 5.37
N ILE A 228 10.02 -0.73 4.20
CA ILE A 228 10.14 -1.97 3.45
C ILE A 228 11.62 -2.22 3.14
N ASP A 229 12.04 -3.46 3.30
CA ASP A 229 13.33 -3.97 2.84
C ASP A 229 13.07 -5.03 1.75
N PHE A 230 14.02 -5.23 0.85
CA PHE A 230 13.92 -6.22 -0.20
C PHE A 230 15.28 -6.85 -0.50
N GLU A 231 15.25 -8.08 -0.99
CA GLU A 231 16.43 -8.86 -1.40
C GLU A 231 16.20 -9.37 -2.83
N ILE A 232 17.20 -9.19 -3.70
CA ILE A 232 17.13 -9.60 -5.11
C ILE A 232 18.12 -10.74 -5.33
N GLU A 233 17.62 -11.84 -5.86
CA GLU A 233 18.42 -13.01 -6.25
C GLU A 233 18.20 -13.31 -7.73
N LYS A 234 19.28 -13.62 -8.44
CA LYS A 234 19.19 -14.11 -9.82
C LYS A 234 18.94 -15.62 -9.79
N LYS A 235 18.01 -16.10 -10.61
CA LYS A 235 17.73 -17.53 -10.79
C LYS A 235 18.85 -18.25 -11.54
#